data_AF-A0A1Y2ANU6-F1
#
_entry.id   AF-A0A1Y2ANU6-F1
#
_cell.length_a   1.000
_cell.length_b   1.000
_cell.length_c   1.000
_cell.angle_alpha   90.00
_cell.angle_beta   90.00
_cell.angle_gamma   90.00
#
_symmetry.space_group_name_H-M   'P 1'
#
loop_
_entity.id
_entity.type
_entity.pdbx_description
1 polymer ?
#
loop_
_entity_poly.entity_id
_entity_poly.type
_entity_poly.pdbx_seq_one_letter_code
_entity_poly.pdbx_strand_id
1 'polypeptide(L)'
;MVLLNFKCVLFLVAFSHSVLSGTIRSSCGKVPDDAKEEVNEVSKQLSISHCDAANVYNYIVKGEKYFKDILSIKDDLNLSEKKCQKKCSNAAQKLDKEFKNINMDKIKEYSNILLGLDFLTNCEEICHLASVDAQVLKKEGIAEEVINTTKIISKSEFEKRDTKPCDPVSQGIINLTSTLPYSYGFYRYTQGAGSAQTAISVVNGCGPKNNAQVSQIVGNLPYAEDFRPVCNSHDICVTCHQLPRSGCDSQFKTNLKSLCSVMFQINSGDSFFVKAKKTVQKADCDFTASLFADAVSLFGENAYQDTPVNTSTSCAACGVPIVRDTLYKTPFYVLK
;
A
#
# COMPACT_ATOMS: atom_id res chain seq x y z
N MET A 1 12.14 10.98 -16.18
CA MET A 1 10.73 10.69 -16.52
C MET A 1 10.69 9.28 -17.11
N VAL A 2 10.63 8.26 -16.23
CA VAL A 2 10.55 6.84 -16.62
C VAL A 2 9.09 6.45 -16.43
N LEU A 3 8.38 6.28 -17.54
CA LEU A 3 6.99 5.82 -17.58
C LEU A 3 6.97 4.33 -17.25
N LEU A 4 6.64 3.97 -16.00
CA LEU A 4 6.17 2.63 -15.65
C LEU A 4 4.69 2.52 -16.06
N ASN A 5 4.49 2.35 -17.37
CA ASN A 5 3.22 1.89 -17.92
C ASN A 5 3.06 0.42 -17.53
N PHE A 6 2.34 0.14 -16.45
CA PHE A 6 1.77 -1.18 -16.20
C PHE A 6 0.62 -1.43 -17.19
N LYS A 7 0.98 -1.66 -18.45
CA LYS A 7 0.11 -2.41 -19.35
C LYS A 7 0.33 -3.89 -19.02
N CYS A 8 -0.74 -4.56 -18.62
CA CYS A 8 -0.87 -6.01 -18.80
C CYS A 8 -0.54 -6.33 -20.26
N VAL A 9 0.71 -6.70 -20.54
CA VAL A 9 1.07 -7.29 -21.82
C VAL A 9 0.60 -8.72 -21.75
N LEU A 10 -0.53 -8.98 -22.39
CA LEU A 10 -0.97 -10.32 -22.74
C LEU A 10 0.06 -10.87 -23.75
N PHE A 11 1.14 -11.45 -23.25
CA PHE A 11 2.13 -12.14 -24.07
C PHE A 11 1.56 -13.50 -24.47
N LEU A 12 0.85 -13.53 -25.61
CA LEU A 12 0.59 -14.76 -26.35
C LEU A 12 1.89 -15.16 -27.05
N VAL A 13 2.76 -15.81 -26.29
CA VAL A 13 4.02 -16.35 -26.79
C VAL A 13 3.77 -17.77 -27.28
N ALA A 14 3.53 -17.92 -28.57
CA ALA A 14 3.57 -19.22 -29.23
C ALA A 14 5.03 -19.57 -29.53
N PHE A 15 5.71 -20.25 -28.60
CA PHE A 15 7.02 -20.83 -28.84
C PHE A 15 6.91 -22.34 -29.08
N SER A 16 7.07 -22.75 -30.34
CA SER A 16 7.42 -24.13 -30.68
C SER A 16 8.93 -24.32 -30.49
N HIS A 17 9.36 -24.67 -29.28
CA HIS A 17 10.74 -25.06 -29.01
C HIS A 17 10.86 -26.59 -28.91
N SER A 18 11.45 -27.17 -29.94
CA SER A 18 11.97 -28.54 -29.93
C SER A 18 13.27 -28.57 -29.13
N VAL A 19 13.17 -28.66 -27.80
CA VAL A 19 14.34 -28.82 -26.92
C VAL A 19 14.74 -30.30 -26.85
N LEU A 20 16.01 -30.57 -27.17
CA LEU A 20 16.67 -31.86 -26.94
C LEU A 20 16.58 -32.24 -25.46
N SER A 21 15.66 -33.18 -25.16
CA SER A 21 15.43 -33.74 -23.84
C SER A 21 16.58 -34.66 -23.42
N GLY A 22 17.59 -34.10 -22.77
CA GLY A 22 18.39 -34.89 -21.83
C GLY A 22 17.49 -35.31 -20.67
N THR A 23 17.21 -36.61 -20.53
CA THR A 23 16.40 -37.18 -19.43
C THR A 23 17.11 -37.00 -18.08
N ILE A 24 17.00 -35.80 -17.51
CA ILE A 24 17.25 -35.59 -16.08
C ILE A 24 16.10 -36.28 -15.37
N ARG A 25 16.38 -37.37 -14.63
CA ARG A 25 15.39 -37.98 -13.73
C ARG A 25 15.00 -36.93 -12.69
N SER A 26 13.83 -36.31 -12.87
CA SER A 26 13.31 -35.37 -11.90
C SER A 26 12.98 -36.14 -10.61
N SER A 27 13.69 -35.83 -9.54
CA SER A 27 13.28 -36.32 -8.22
C SER A 27 11.96 -35.63 -7.86
N CYS A 28 10.91 -36.40 -7.67
CA CYS A 28 9.63 -35.89 -7.20
C CYS A 28 9.82 -35.31 -5.79
N GLY A 29 9.61 -34.00 -5.62
CA GLY A 29 9.67 -33.37 -4.30
C GLY A 29 8.65 -34.03 -3.36
N LYS A 30 9.08 -34.39 -2.15
CA LYS A 30 8.14 -34.88 -1.13
C LYS A 30 7.24 -33.72 -0.71
N VAL A 31 5.94 -33.95 -0.67
CA VAL A 31 4.96 -33.01 -0.12
C VAL A 31 4.27 -33.64 1.09
N PRO A 32 3.89 -32.84 2.09
CA PRO A 32 3.02 -33.29 3.18
C PRO A 32 1.73 -33.93 2.66
N ASP A 33 1.14 -34.87 3.43
CA ASP A 33 -0.07 -35.57 3.00
C ASP A 33 -1.27 -34.64 2.84
N ASP A 34 -1.36 -33.60 3.68
CA ASP A 34 -2.37 -32.55 3.63
C ASP A 34 -2.19 -31.60 2.43
N ALA A 35 -1.04 -31.62 1.75
CA ALA A 35 -0.76 -30.81 0.56
C ALA A 35 -1.06 -31.52 -0.78
N LYS A 36 -1.54 -32.77 -0.73
CA LYS A 36 -1.75 -33.59 -1.94
C LYS A 36 -2.88 -33.06 -2.83
N GLU A 37 -3.91 -32.48 -2.22
CA GLU A 37 -5.03 -31.91 -2.97
C GLU A 37 -4.60 -30.68 -3.77
N GLU A 38 -3.80 -29.80 -3.15
CA GLU A 38 -3.22 -28.62 -3.78
C GLU A 38 -2.28 -29.00 -4.92
N VAL A 39 -1.46 -30.03 -4.76
CA VAL A 39 -0.58 -30.52 -5.84
C VAL A 39 -1.39 -31.05 -7.01
N ASN A 40 -2.48 -31.77 -6.76
CA ASN A 40 -3.40 -32.23 -7.80
C ASN A 40 -4.06 -31.04 -8.52
N GLU A 41 -4.45 -30.00 -7.79
CA GLU A 41 -4.99 -28.76 -8.35
C GLU A 41 -3.97 -28.10 -9.29
N VAL A 42 -2.71 -27.95 -8.88
CA VAL A 42 -1.63 -27.42 -9.73
C VAL A 42 -1.42 -28.26 -10.97
N SER A 43 -1.32 -29.57 -10.81
CA SER A 43 -1.11 -30.51 -11.92
C SER A 43 -2.21 -30.35 -12.97
N LYS A 44 -3.47 -30.23 -12.53
CA LYS A 44 -4.62 -30.00 -13.39
C LYS A 44 -4.61 -28.61 -14.01
N GLN A 45 -4.43 -27.56 -13.22
CA GLN A 45 -4.50 -26.17 -13.66
C GLN A 45 -3.41 -25.85 -14.71
N LEU A 46 -2.20 -26.35 -14.50
CA LEU A 46 -1.07 -26.10 -15.40
C LEU A 46 -0.91 -27.19 -16.47
N SER A 47 -1.69 -28.27 -16.41
CA SER A 47 -1.55 -29.45 -17.27
C SER A 47 -0.13 -30.04 -17.24
N ILE A 48 0.42 -30.22 -16.03
CA ILE A 48 1.79 -30.72 -15.80
C ILE A 48 1.78 -32.02 -15.01
N SER A 49 2.89 -32.74 -15.03
CA SER A 49 3.03 -33.97 -14.23
C SER A 49 2.86 -33.67 -12.73
N HIS A 50 2.31 -34.63 -11.99
CA HIS A 50 2.18 -34.52 -10.53
C HIS A 50 3.52 -34.20 -9.85
N CYS A 51 4.64 -34.71 -10.37
CA CYS A 51 5.96 -34.41 -9.81
C CYS A 51 6.42 -32.98 -10.10
N ASP A 52 6.15 -32.44 -11.28
CA ASP A 52 6.42 -31.03 -11.57
C ASP A 52 5.55 -30.13 -10.69
N ALA A 53 4.26 -30.48 -10.52
CA ALA A 53 3.34 -29.77 -9.63
C ALA A 53 3.81 -29.77 -8.18
N ALA A 54 4.29 -30.91 -7.65
CA ALA A 54 4.85 -31.00 -6.32
C ALA A 54 6.09 -30.11 -6.14
N ASN A 55 6.93 -30.01 -7.16
CA ASN A 55 8.09 -29.12 -7.15
C ASN A 55 7.70 -27.65 -7.19
N VAL A 56 6.69 -27.27 -7.98
CA VAL A 56 6.11 -25.91 -8.01
C VAL A 56 5.52 -25.53 -6.65
N TYR A 57 4.71 -26.40 -6.06
CA TYR A 57 4.15 -26.19 -4.71
C TYR A 57 5.25 -25.96 -3.67
N ASN A 58 6.24 -26.86 -3.61
CA ASN A 58 7.35 -26.75 -2.69
C ASN A 58 8.17 -25.47 -2.91
N TYR A 59 8.37 -25.07 -4.17
CA TYR A 59 9.07 -23.84 -4.51
C TYR A 59 8.34 -22.61 -3.95
N ILE A 60 7.01 -22.55 -4.10
CA ILE A 60 6.18 -21.46 -3.57
C ILE A 60 6.26 -21.42 -2.04
N VAL A 61 6.02 -22.56 -1.35
CA VAL A 61 6.09 -22.63 0.13
C VAL A 61 7.44 -22.15 0.66
N LYS A 62 8.53 -22.57 0.01
CA LYS A 62 9.90 -22.19 0.42
C LYS A 62 10.22 -20.74 0.07
N GLY A 63 9.77 -20.28 -1.09
CA GLY A 63 9.84 -18.88 -1.49
C GLY A 63 9.18 -17.98 -0.46
N GLU A 64 7.91 -18.25 -0.12
CA GLU A 64 7.20 -17.51 0.93
C GLU A 64 7.99 -17.49 2.24
N LYS A 65 8.47 -18.65 2.69
CA LYS A 65 9.26 -18.73 3.93
C LYS A 65 10.53 -17.87 3.88
N TYR A 66 11.29 -17.91 2.79
CA TYR A 66 12.55 -17.18 2.68
C TYR A 66 12.37 -15.68 2.45
N PHE A 67 11.31 -15.29 1.75
CA PHE A 67 11.03 -13.89 1.44
C PHE A 67 10.19 -13.20 2.52
N LYS A 68 9.41 -13.93 3.33
CA LYS A 68 8.55 -13.35 4.39
C LYS A 68 9.32 -12.43 5.35
N ASP A 69 10.52 -12.80 5.77
CA ASP A 69 11.32 -11.98 6.69
C ASP A 69 11.84 -10.69 6.03
N ILE A 70 12.00 -10.71 4.71
CA ILE A 70 12.46 -9.56 3.91
C ILE A 70 11.27 -8.64 3.62
N LEU A 71 10.15 -9.23 3.22
CA LEU A 71 8.87 -8.55 3.06
C LEU A 71 8.33 -7.97 4.37
N SER A 72 8.79 -8.50 5.51
CA SER A 72 8.48 -8.01 6.85
C SER A 72 9.50 -7.00 7.38
N ILE A 73 10.36 -6.40 6.54
CA ILE A 73 11.18 -5.22 6.91
C ILE A 73 10.20 -4.06 7.15
N LYS A 74 9.51 -4.10 8.28
CA LYS A 74 8.39 -3.23 8.60
C LYS A 74 8.80 -1.87 9.16
N ASP A 75 10.06 -1.72 9.59
CA ASP A 75 10.43 -0.65 10.53
C ASP A 75 11.87 -0.10 10.37
N ASP A 76 12.67 -0.54 9.40
CA ASP A 76 14.06 -0.08 9.25
C ASP A 76 14.23 0.79 8.01
N LEU A 77 13.82 2.06 8.08
CA LEU A 77 14.11 3.09 7.07
C LEU A 77 15.62 3.30 6.85
N ASN A 78 16.48 2.75 7.71
CA ASN A 78 17.92 2.72 7.54
C ASN A 78 18.41 1.49 6.76
N LEU A 79 17.51 0.62 6.28
CA LEU A 79 17.88 -0.46 5.40
C LEU A 79 18.26 0.11 4.03
N SER A 80 19.56 0.25 3.80
CA SER A 80 20.05 0.65 2.47
C SER A 80 19.61 -0.33 1.40
N GLU A 81 19.41 0.17 0.17
CA GLU A 81 19.13 -0.62 -1.02
C GLU A 81 19.99 -1.88 -1.08
N LYS A 82 21.30 -1.69 -0.92
CA LYS A 82 22.31 -2.75 -0.96
C LYS A 82 22.04 -3.82 0.10
N LYS A 83 21.63 -3.44 1.31
CA LYS A 83 21.34 -4.41 2.38
C LYS A 83 20.02 -5.15 2.10
N CYS A 84 19.03 -4.48 1.54
CA CYS A 84 17.78 -5.10 1.08
C CYS A 84 18.02 -6.07 -0.09
N GLN A 85 18.65 -5.61 -1.17
CA GLN A 85 19.04 -6.42 -2.34
C GLN A 85 19.90 -7.61 -1.94
N LYS A 86 20.87 -7.43 -1.02
CA LYS A 86 21.67 -8.55 -0.50
C LYS A 86 20.80 -9.59 0.22
N LYS A 87 19.77 -9.17 0.97
CA LYS A 87 18.83 -10.12 1.59
C LYS A 87 18.01 -10.85 0.52
N CYS A 88 17.46 -10.15 -0.48
CA CYS A 88 16.73 -10.78 -1.60
C CYS A 88 17.61 -11.78 -2.34
N SER A 89 18.82 -11.39 -2.73
CA SER A 89 19.78 -12.25 -3.42
C SER A 89 20.14 -13.48 -2.58
N ASN A 90 20.36 -13.33 -1.27
CA ASN A 90 20.61 -14.46 -0.39
C ASN A 90 19.41 -15.41 -0.28
N ALA A 91 18.18 -14.90 -0.25
CA ALA A 91 16.97 -15.72 -0.26
C ALA A 91 16.81 -16.47 -1.59
N ALA A 92 17.04 -15.80 -2.71
CA ALA A 92 17.02 -16.39 -4.05
C ALA A 92 18.06 -17.51 -4.19
N GLN A 93 19.30 -17.26 -3.78
CA GLN A 93 20.38 -18.26 -3.80
C GLN A 93 20.06 -19.49 -2.93
N LYS A 94 19.43 -19.30 -1.76
CA LYS A 94 18.97 -20.42 -0.92
C LYS A 94 17.93 -21.26 -1.64
N LEU A 95 16.98 -20.59 -2.31
CA LEU A 95 15.93 -21.25 -3.08
C LEU A 95 16.52 -21.99 -4.29
N ASP A 96 17.35 -21.34 -5.10
CA ASP A 96 18.02 -21.99 -6.25
C ASP A 96 18.88 -23.20 -5.82
N LYS A 97 19.58 -23.11 -4.68
CA LYS A 97 20.37 -24.23 -4.13
C LYS A 97 19.50 -25.43 -3.72
N GLU A 98 18.32 -25.18 -3.15
CA GLU A 98 17.39 -26.23 -2.72
C GLU A 98 16.78 -26.99 -3.91
N PHE A 99 16.60 -26.30 -5.03
CA PHE A 99 15.99 -26.85 -6.25
C PHE A 99 16.99 -27.09 -7.40
N LYS A 100 18.30 -27.08 -7.12
CA LYS A 100 19.39 -27.18 -8.12
C LYS A 100 19.36 -28.39 -9.07
N ASN A 101 18.63 -29.45 -8.70
CA ASN A 101 18.51 -30.68 -9.48
C ASN A 101 17.21 -30.74 -10.29
N ILE A 102 16.45 -29.64 -10.34
CA ILE A 102 15.17 -29.54 -11.05
C ILE A 102 15.30 -28.42 -12.09
N ASN A 103 14.48 -28.49 -13.15
CA ASN A 103 14.41 -27.44 -14.16
C ASN A 103 13.79 -26.18 -13.53
N MET A 104 14.67 -25.28 -13.05
CA MET A 104 14.28 -24.07 -12.33
C MET A 104 13.51 -23.08 -13.19
N ASP A 105 13.85 -22.96 -14.46
CA ASP A 105 13.18 -22.02 -15.37
C ASP A 105 11.70 -22.39 -15.51
N LYS A 106 11.43 -23.69 -15.68
CA LYS A 106 10.06 -24.24 -15.74
C LYS A 106 9.29 -24.04 -14.43
N ILE A 107 9.94 -24.25 -13.28
CA ILE A 107 9.30 -24.02 -11.96
C ILE A 107 8.97 -22.54 -11.77
N LYS A 108 9.88 -21.64 -12.10
CA LYS A 108 9.69 -20.19 -11.99
C LYS A 108 8.54 -19.74 -12.88
N GLU A 109 8.53 -20.18 -14.14
CA GLU A 109 7.43 -19.90 -15.08
C GLU A 109 6.06 -20.31 -14.50
N TYR A 110 5.94 -21.55 -14.03
CA TYR A 110 4.69 -22.05 -13.45
C TYR A 110 4.28 -21.36 -12.15
N SER A 111 5.25 -21.05 -11.30
CA SER A 111 4.98 -20.29 -10.07
C SER A 111 4.46 -18.89 -10.41
N ASN A 112 5.03 -18.25 -11.43
CA ASN A 112 4.62 -16.93 -11.89
C ASN A 112 3.22 -16.96 -12.50
N ILE A 113 2.84 -18.04 -13.21
CA ILE A 113 1.47 -18.23 -13.70
C ILE A 113 0.47 -18.35 -12.53
N LEU A 114 0.79 -19.13 -11.50
CA LEU A 114 -0.11 -19.36 -10.36
C LEU A 114 -0.27 -18.12 -9.47
N LEU A 115 0.83 -17.42 -9.19
CA LEU A 115 0.82 -16.25 -8.30
C LEU A 115 0.47 -14.95 -9.04
N GLY A 116 0.69 -14.91 -10.35
CA GLY A 116 0.63 -13.70 -11.16
C GLY A 116 1.76 -12.71 -10.87
N LEU A 117 2.87 -13.19 -10.31
CA LEU A 117 4.03 -12.39 -9.90
C LEU A 117 5.29 -13.27 -9.74
N ASP A 118 6.46 -12.65 -9.81
CA ASP A 118 7.76 -13.29 -9.61
C ASP A 118 8.35 -12.90 -8.25
N PHE A 119 8.70 -13.89 -7.40
CA PHE A 119 9.20 -13.64 -6.05
C PHE A 119 10.48 -12.80 -6.03
N LEU A 120 11.41 -13.03 -6.95
CA LEU A 120 12.69 -12.34 -6.99
C LEU A 120 12.51 -10.93 -7.53
N THR A 121 11.82 -10.80 -8.67
CA THR A 121 11.51 -9.49 -9.26
C THR A 121 10.78 -8.62 -8.24
N ASN A 122 9.75 -9.15 -7.56
CA ASN A 122 9.03 -8.40 -6.55
C ASN A 122 9.91 -7.99 -5.36
N CYS A 123 10.82 -8.87 -4.89
CA CYS A 123 11.71 -8.54 -3.79
C CYS A 123 12.69 -7.42 -4.17
N GLU A 124 13.28 -7.50 -5.37
CA GLU A 124 14.20 -6.50 -5.89
C GLU A 124 13.51 -5.18 -6.18
N GLU A 125 12.29 -5.21 -6.74
CA GLU A 125 11.45 -4.03 -6.94
C GLU A 125 11.08 -3.37 -5.62
N ILE A 126 10.65 -4.14 -4.61
CA ILE A 126 10.39 -3.61 -3.26
C ILE A 126 11.65 -2.97 -2.69
N CYS A 127 12.82 -3.60 -2.83
CA CYS A 127 14.08 -3.02 -2.37
C CYS A 127 14.49 -1.75 -3.13
N HIS A 128 14.20 -1.69 -4.43
CA HIS A 128 14.48 -0.54 -5.26
C HIS A 128 13.53 0.61 -4.95
N LEU A 129 12.24 0.36 -4.74
CA LEU A 129 11.30 1.37 -4.26
C LEU A 129 11.76 1.90 -2.89
N ALA A 130 12.11 1.01 -1.96
CA ALA A 130 12.60 1.40 -0.63
C ALA A 130 13.82 2.32 -0.70
N SER A 131 14.67 2.14 -1.70
CA SER A 131 15.89 2.92 -1.86
C SER A 131 15.73 4.18 -2.69
N VAL A 132 14.97 4.14 -3.78
CA VAL A 132 14.63 5.29 -4.60
C VAL A 132 13.90 6.28 -3.72
N ASP A 133 13.00 5.82 -2.86
CA ASP A 133 12.30 6.70 -1.95
C ASP A 133 13.23 7.22 -0.85
N ALA A 134 14.05 6.37 -0.22
CA ALA A 134 15.06 6.88 0.70
C ALA A 134 15.99 7.91 0.03
N GLN A 135 16.31 7.78 -1.26
CA GLN A 135 17.15 8.70 -2.02
C GLN A 135 16.39 9.91 -2.58
N VAL A 136 15.11 9.81 -2.91
CA VAL A 136 14.24 10.91 -3.38
C VAL A 136 13.84 11.78 -2.19
N LEU A 137 13.55 11.15 -1.05
CA LEU A 137 13.36 11.81 0.25
C LEU A 137 14.65 12.46 0.76
N LYS A 138 15.82 11.84 0.51
CA LYS A 138 17.14 12.38 0.89
C LYS A 138 17.79 13.30 -0.15
N LYS A 139 17.37 13.28 -1.42
CA LYS A 139 17.93 14.21 -2.42
C LYS A 139 17.40 15.58 -2.05
N GLU A 140 18.27 16.30 -1.38
CA GLU A 140 18.08 17.66 -0.88
C GLU A 140 17.39 18.55 -1.92
N GLY A 141 17.63 18.37 -3.22
CA GLY A 141 16.96 19.14 -4.28
C GLY A 141 15.43 19.07 -4.33
N ILE A 142 14.77 17.91 -4.19
CA ILE A 142 13.29 17.85 -4.27
C ILE A 142 12.67 18.27 -2.95
N ALA A 143 13.23 17.85 -1.82
CA ALA A 143 12.77 18.31 -0.52
C ALA A 143 12.95 19.82 -0.38
N GLU A 144 14.09 20.38 -0.78
CA GLU A 144 14.38 21.81 -0.73
C GLU A 144 13.57 22.61 -1.76
N GLU A 145 13.36 22.10 -2.99
CA GLU A 145 12.49 22.74 -3.99
C GLU A 145 11.02 22.68 -3.58
N VAL A 146 10.54 21.56 -3.02
CA VAL A 146 9.18 21.44 -2.44
C VAL A 146 9.06 22.35 -1.21
N ILE A 147 10.03 22.37 -0.30
CA ILE A 147 10.04 23.26 0.88
C ILE A 147 10.11 24.73 0.44
N ASN A 148 10.86 25.07 -0.60
CA ASN A 148 10.99 26.45 -1.09
C ASN A 148 9.79 26.90 -1.94
N THR A 149 9.12 26.00 -2.66
CA THR A 149 7.85 26.29 -3.36
C THR A 149 6.65 26.28 -2.43
N THR A 150 6.72 25.52 -1.32
CA THR A 150 5.71 25.55 -0.24
C THR A 150 6.03 26.56 0.87
N LYS A 151 7.19 27.24 0.83
CA LYS A 151 7.44 28.47 1.60
C LYS A 151 6.54 29.57 1.04
N ILE A 152 5.30 29.56 1.49
CA ILE A 152 4.37 30.64 1.20
C ILE A 152 4.86 31.90 1.90
N ILE A 153 4.84 32.96 1.09
CA ILE A 153 5.22 34.32 1.40
C ILE A 153 4.33 34.83 2.55
N SER A 154 5.00 35.22 3.62
CA SER A 154 4.47 35.91 4.81
C SER A 154 3.89 35.03 5.93
N LYS A 155 4.72 34.89 6.97
CA LYS A 155 4.39 34.39 8.31
C LYS A 155 3.34 35.26 9.05
N SER A 156 2.89 36.36 8.43
CA SER A 156 2.03 37.40 9.02
C SER A 156 0.53 37.09 8.98
N GLU A 157 0.09 36.04 8.26
CA GLU A 157 -1.34 35.62 8.26
C GLU A 157 -1.67 34.50 9.26
N PHE A 158 -0.71 34.10 10.09
CA PHE A 158 -0.94 33.22 11.26
C PHE A 158 -1.51 33.98 12.46
N GLU A 159 -2.40 34.96 12.24
CA GLU A 159 -3.33 35.35 13.31
C GLU A 159 -3.99 34.07 13.82
N LYS A 160 -3.93 33.84 15.13
CA LYS A 160 -4.40 32.61 15.79
C LYS A 160 -5.80 32.27 15.28
N ARG A 161 -5.91 31.33 14.33
CA ARG A 161 -7.15 31.07 13.58
C ARG A 161 -8.30 30.66 14.50
N ASP A 162 -7.98 30.15 15.68
CA ASP A 162 -8.91 29.81 16.76
C ASP A 162 -9.73 31.02 17.26
N THR A 163 -9.28 32.26 17.03
CA THR A 163 -10.02 33.47 17.41
C THR A 163 -10.91 34.02 16.29
N LYS A 164 -10.87 33.44 15.08
CA LYS A 164 -11.78 33.87 14.00
C LYS A 164 -13.20 33.41 14.32
N PRO A 165 -14.22 34.28 14.13
CA PRO A 165 -15.61 33.86 14.21
C PRO A 165 -15.85 32.64 13.32
N CYS A 166 -16.64 31.69 13.81
CA CYS A 166 -16.97 30.47 13.09
C CYS A 166 -18.45 30.14 13.31
N ASP A 167 -19.00 29.37 12.38
CA ASP A 167 -20.34 28.84 12.53
C ASP A 167 -20.39 27.87 13.72
N PRO A 168 -21.46 27.91 14.54
CA PRO A 168 -21.59 27.02 15.69
C PRO A 168 -21.77 25.56 15.24
N VAL A 169 -21.38 24.62 16.11
CA VAL A 169 -21.50 23.16 15.86
C VAL A 169 -22.88 22.74 15.34
N SER A 170 -23.96 23.37 15.83
CA SER A 170 -25.34 23.05 15.44
C SER A 170 -25.67 23.31 13.97
N GLN A 171 -24.85 24.08 13.26
CA GLN A 171 -25.02 24.35 11.82
C GLN A 171 -24.22 23.39 10.93
N GLY A 172 -23.33 22.58 11.50
CA GLY A 172 -22.60 21.56 10.76
C GLY A 172 -23.42 20.28 10.60
N ILE A 173 -23.80 19.96 9.37
CA ILE A 173 -24.62 18.80 9.03
C ILE A 173 -23.79 17.86 8.15
N ILE A 174 -23.60 16.63 8.61
CA ILE A 174 -22.89 15.57 7.88
C ILE A 174 -23.83 14.38 7.74
N ASN A 175 -24.06 13.96 6.51
CA ASN A 175 -24.98 12.87 6.20
C ASN A 175 -24.20 11.61 5.83
N LEU A 176 -24.60 10.48 6.41
CA LEU A 176 -24.21 9.17 5.94
C LEU A 176 -24.99 8.88 4.64
N THR A 177 -24.28 8.58 3.56
CA THR A 177 -24.89 8.42 2.22
C THR A 177 -25.57 7.06 2.02
N SER A 178 -25.22 6.05 2.82
CA SER A 178 -25.72 4.68 2.71
C SER A 178 -25.61 3.96 4.06
N THR A 179 -26.61 3.13 4.38
CA THR A 179 -26.59 2.24 5.56
C THR A 179 -25.64 1.06 5.39
N LEU A 180 -25.26 0.74 4.15
CA LEU A 180 -24.25 -0.27 3.84
C LEU A 180 -22.89 0.38 3.61
N PRO A 181 -21.80 -0.23 4.11
CA PRO A 181 -20.46 0.25 3.84
C PRO A 181 -20.14 0.18 2.34
N TYR A 182 -19.26 1.07 1.90
CA TYR A 182 -18.66 1.04 0.57
C TYR A 182 -17.42 0.12 0.57
N SER A 183 -16.55 0.26 -0.43
CA SER A 183 -15.34 -0.56 -0.58
C SER A 183 -14.58 -0.75 0.73
N TYR A 184 -14.08 -1.97 0.94
CA TYR A 184 -13.31 -2.38 2.12
C TYR A 184 -14.02 -2.16 3.47
N GLY A 185 -15.35 -2.06 3.49
CA GLY A 185 -16.11 -1.94 4.72
C GLY A 185 -16.20 -0.51 5.29
N PHE A 186 -15.76 0.51 4.55
CA PHE A 186 -15.82 1.90 5.03
C PHE A 186 -17.05 2.66 4.52
N TYR A 187 -17.62 3.51 5.37
CA TYR A 187 -18.79 4.31 5.02
C TYR A 187 -18.45 5.53 4.17
N ARG A 188 -19.46 6.03 3.44
CA ARG A 188 -19.41 7.26 2.63
C ARG A 188 -20.22 8.36 3.29
N TYR A 189 -19.62 9.52 3.46
CA TYR A 189 -20.25 10.71 4.03
C TYR A 189 -20.31 11.85 3.01
N THR A 190 -21.26 12.76 3.19
CA THR A 190 -21.36 14.00 2.41
C THR A 190 -21.75 15.15 3.33
N GLN A 191 -21.41 16.37 2.93
CA GLN A 191 -21.86 17.56 3.64
C GLN A 191 -23.35 17.80 3.31
N GLY A 192 -24.16 18.02 4.34
CA GLY A 192 -25.58 18.28 4.17
C GLY A 192 -25.87 19.59 3.43
N ALA A 193 -26.98 19.63 2.69
CA ALA A 193 -27.45 20.86 2.06
C ALA A 193 -27.73 21.93 3.12
N GLY A 194 -27.26 23.15 2.90
CA GLY A 194 -27.38 24.27 3.85
C GLY A 194 -26.48 24.15 5.10
N SER A 195 -25.60 23.14 5.16
CA SER A 195 -24.62 23.00 6.24
C SER A 195 -23.59 24.14 6.21
N ALA A 196 -23.21 24.62 7.40
CA ALA A 196 -21.95 25.31 7.60
C ALA A 196 -20.76 24.42 7.14
N GLN A 197 -19.62 25.04 6.86
CA GLN A 197 -18.43 24.32 6.41
C GLN A 197 -17.93 23.36 7.50
N THR A 198 -17.82 22.08 7.16
CA THR A 198 -17.27 21.03 8.04
C THR A 198 -15.92 20.53 7.50
N ALA A 199 -15.10 19.88 8.34
CA ALA A 199 -13.80 19.35 7.92
C ALA A 199 -13.91 18.35 6.74
N ILE A 200 -15.02 17.61 6.62
CA ILE A 200 -15.22 16.67 5.50
C ILE A 200 -15.32 17.37 4.13
N SER A 201 -15.64 18.66 4.08
CA SER A 201 -15.73 19.43 2.82
C SER A 201 -14.36 19.85 2.29
N VAL A 202 -13.35 19.86 3.16
CA VAL A 202 -11.99 20.31 2.84
C VAL A 202 -10.98 19.18 2.78
N VAL A 203 -11.37 17.91 3.01
CA VAL A 203 -10.49 16.78 2.74
C VAL A 203 -10.25 16.65 1.23
N ASN A 204 -9.05 16.22 0.87
CA ASN A 204 -8.62 16.13 -0.51
C ASN A 204 -8.06 14.74 -0.87
N GLY A 205 -8.17 13.78 0.04
CA GLY A 205 -7.74 12.41 -0.18
C GLY A 205 -6.22 12.32 -0.17
N CYS A 206 -5.67 11.44 -0.99
CA CYS A 206 -4.26 11.08 -0.93
C CYS A 206 -3.29 12.04 -1.65
N GLY A 207 -3.66 13.30 -1.91
CA GLY A 207 -2.80 14.29 -2.56
C GLY A 207 -2.47 15.47 -1.65
N PRO A 208 -1.36 16.21 -1.85
CA PRO A 208 -1.18 17.50 -1.20
C PRO A 208 -2.10 18.58 -1.78
N LYS A 209 -2.69 19.43 -0.91
CA LYS A 209 -3.66 20.46 -1.32
C LYS A 209 -3.13 21.47 -2.35
N ASN A 210 -1.83 21.75 -2.33
CA ASN A 210 -1.23 22.88 -3.07
C ASN A 210 -0.06 22.48 -3.97
N ASN A 211 0.10 21.21 -4.32
CA ASN A 211 1.21 20.78 -5.17
C ASN A 211 0.75 19.73 -6.19
N ALA A 212 0.50 20.19 -7.42
CA ALA A 212 0.06 19.32 -8.52
C ALA A 212 1.11 18.26 -8.88
N GLN A 213 2.39 18.58 -8.79
CA GLN A 213 3.49 17.66 -9.13
C GLN A 213 3.58 16.52 -8.11
N VAL A 214 3.55 16.84 -6.81
CA VAL A 214 3.55 15.82 -5.75
C VAL A 214 2.23 15.04 -5.79
N SER A 215 1.09 15.68 -6.05
CA SER A 215 -0.18 14.97 -6.27
C SER A 215 -0.11 13.99 -7.44
N GLN A 216 0.59 14.33 -8.52
CA GLN A 216 0.79 13.43 -9.65
C GLN A 216 1.72 12.26 -9.29
N ILE A 217 2.80 12.50 -8.54
CA ILE A 217 3.69 11.43 -8.07
C ILE A 217 2.94 10.48 -7.15
N VAL A 218 2.28 11.03 -6.13
CA VAL A 218 1.58 10.28 -5.09
C VAL A 218 0.35 9.58 -5.64
N GLY A 219 -0.43 10.23 -6.52
CA GLY A 219 -1.59 9.64 -7.17
C GLY A 219 -1.27 8.52 -8.17
N ASN A 220 -0.02 8.43 -8.63
CA ASN A 220 0.47 7.34 -9.47
C ASN A 220 1.08 6.18 -8.67
N LEU A 221 1.20 6.31 -7.34
CA LEU A 221 1.65 5.19 -6.51
C LEU A 221 0.60 4.07 -6.53
N PRO A 222 1.02 2.80 -6.46
CA PRO A 222 0.10 1.70 -6.22
C PRO A 222 -0.80 1.98 -5.01
N TYR A 223 -2.05 1.55 -5.08
CA TYR A 223 -3.04 1.68 -3.99
C TYR A 223 -3.43 3.11 -3.59
N ALA A 224 -2.98 4.16 -4.28
CA ALA A 224 -3.30 5.55 -3.91
C ALA A 224 -4.82 5.81 -3.84
N GLU A 225 -5.59 5.25 -4.77
CA GLU A 225 -7.06 5.32 -4.75
C GLU A 225 -7.67 4.48 -3.63
N ASP A 226 -7.11 3.29 -3.38
CA ASP A 226 -7.59 2.40 -2.32
C ASP A 226 -7.34 3.01 -0.93
N PHE A 227 -6.24 3.76 -0.77
CA PHE A 227 -5.86 4.47 0.46
C PHE A 227 -6.64 5.76 0.72
N ARG A 228 -7.44 6.23 -0.24
CA ARG A 228 -8.26 7.45 -0.12
C ARG A 228 -9.06 7.56 1.19
N PRO A 229 -9.74 6.52 1.71
CA PRO A 229 -10.50 6.67 2.95
C PRO A 229 -9.61 6.89 4.17
N VAL A 230 -8.39 6.36 4.15
CA VAL A 230 -7.41 6.55 5.21
C VAL A 230 -6.83 7.96 5.14
N CYS A 231 -6.51 8.45 3.93
CA CYS A 231 -6.06 9.83 3.71
C CYS A 231 -7.10 10.86 4.19
N ASN A 232 -8.40 10.65 3.92
CA ASN A 232 -9.45 11.53 4.44
C ASN A 232 -9.49 11.62 5.97
N SER A 233 -9.23 10.51 6.68
CA SER A 233 -9.15 10.51 8.16
C SER A 233 -7.93 11.27 8.67
N HIS A 234 -6.79 11.15 7.99
CA HIS A 234 -5.58 11.91 8.31
C HIS A 234 -5.77 13.40 8.03
N ASP A 235 -6.38 13.77 6.91
CA ASP A 235 -6.73 15.15 6.57
C ASP A 235 -7.53 15.81 7.68
N ILE A 236 -8.53 15.12 8.25
CA ILE A 236 -9.31 15.64 9.38
C ILE A 236 -8.45 15.74 10.64
N CYS A 237 -7.67 14.71 10.96
CA CYS A 237 -6.82 14.71 12.15
C CYS A 237 -5.88 15.93 12.15
N VAL A 238 -5.22 16.17 11.02
CA VAL A 238 -4.32 17.30 10.81
C VAL A 238 -5.09 18.62 10.78
N THR A 239 -6.14 18.73 9.96
CA THR A 239 -6.90 19.98 9.79
C THR A 239 -7.52 20.46 11.10
N CYS A 240 -7.95 19.54 11.97
CA CYS A 240 -8.63 19.85 13.23
C CYS A 240 -7.73 19.72 14.46
N HIS A 241 -6.43 19.45 14.30
CA HIS A 241 -5.49 19.25 15.42
C HIS A 241 -6.02 18.29 16.50
N GLN A 242 -6.72 17.21 16.11
CA GLN A 242 -7.29 16.25 17.05
C GLN A 242 -6.21 15.52 17.86
N LEU A 243 -5.02 15.38 17.27
CA LEU A 243 -3.81 14.87 17.89
C LEU A 243 -2.62 15.77 17.51
N PRO A 244 -1.51 15.72 18.25
CA PRO A 244 -0.23 16.22 17.74
C PRO A 244 0.07 15.58 16.38
N ARG A 245 0.75 16.31 15.48
CA ARG A 245 1.10 15.82 14.14
C ARG A 245 1.65 14.39 14.12
N SER A 246 2.61 14.09 14.99
CA SER A 246 3.19 12.75 15.11
C SER A 246 2.17 11.67 15.47
N GLY A 247 1.15 12.03 16.26
CA GLY A 247 -0.01 11.17 16.55
C GLY A 247 -0.90 10.94 15.33
N CYS A 248 -1.19 11.99 14.55
CA CYS A 248 -1.93 11.85 13.29
C CYS A 248 -1.16 10.96 12.29
N ASP A 249 0.14 11.19 12.10
CA ASP A 249 0.98 10.44 11.17
C ASP A 249 1.12 8.96 11.59
N SER A 250 1.23 8.71 12.90
CA SER A 250 1.25 7.34 13.45
C SER A 250 -0.08 6.60 13.24
N GLN A 251 -1.21 7.27 13.50
CA GLN A 251 -2.54 6.72 13.24
C GLN A 251 -2.75 6.46 11.75
N PHE A 252 -2.28 7.37 10.88
CA PHE A 252 -2.34 7.23 9.43
C PHE A 252 -1.60 5.98 8.95
N LYS A 253 -0.34 5.79 9.37
CA LYS A 253 0.44 4.58 9.05
C LYS A 253 -0.27 3.30 9.50
N THR A 254 -0.86 3.33 10.69
CA THR A 254 -1.61 2.19 11.25
C THR A 254 -2.88 1.89 10.44
N ASN A 255 -3.63 2.93 10.05
CA ASN A 255 -4.84 2.78 9.25
C ASN A 255 -4.52 2.27 7.84
N LEU A 256 -3.42 2.69 7.21
CA LEU A 256 -3.00 2.19 5.90
C LEU A 256 -2.67 0.68 5.94
N LYS A 257 -1.88 0.25 6.94
CA LYS A 257 -1.55 -1.19 7.12
C LYS A 257 -2.79 -2.02 7.49
N SER A 258 -3.71 -1.45 8.25
CA SER A 258 -4.99 -2.10 8.58
C SER A 258 -5.83 -2.29 7.32
N LEU A 259 -5.88 -1.28 6.45
CA LEU A 259 -6.55 -1.38 5.17
C LEU A 259 -5.93 -2.47 4.27
N CYS A 260 -4.61 -2.54 4.15
CA CYS A 260 -3.95 -3.64 3.43
C CYS A 260 -4.38 -5.02 3.96
N SER A 261 -4.60 -5.15 5.27
CA SER A 261 -5.07 -6.39 5.89
C SER A 261 -6.52 -6.72 5.52
N VAL A 262 -7.36 -5.72 5.31
CA VAL A 262 -8.75 -5.89 4.82
C VAL A 262 -8.76 -6.23 3.32
N MET A 263 -7.98 -5.51 2.51
CA MET A 263 -7.91 -5.73 1.05
C MET A 263 -7.48 -7.16 0.70
N PHE A 264 -6.51 -7.68 1.44
CA PHE A 264 -5.91 -8.99 1.18
C PHE A 264 -6.23 -10.01 2.27
N GLN A 265 -7.42 -9.90 2.87
CA GLN A 265 -7.88 -10.83 3.91
C GLN A 265 -7.88 -12.27 3.39
N ILE A 266 -7.23 -13.17 4.14
CA ILE A 266 -7.23 -14.61 3.91
C ILE A 266 -8.43 -15.24 4.60
N ASN A 267 -9.25 -15.95 3.84
CA ASN A 267 -10.44 -16.66 4.32
C ASN A 267 -10.14 -18.16 4.47
N SER A 268 -10.90 -18.84 5.33
CA SER A 268 -10.73 -20.28 5.58
C SER A 268 -10.88 -21.13 4.31
N GLY A 269 -11.77 -20.73 3.40
CA GLY A 269 -12.00 -21.41 2.12
C GLY A 269 -11.05 -21.02 0.97
N ASP A 270 -10.09 -20.12 1.19
CA ASP A 270 -9.12 -19.79 0.14
C ASP A 270 -8.20 -20.99 -0.13
N SER A 271 -7.95 -21.30 -1.41
CA SER A 271 -6.94 -22.28 -1.80
C SER A 271 -5.55 -21.80 -1.40
N PHE A 272 -4.59 -22.73 -1.30
CA PHE A 272 -3.21 -22.39 -0.94
C PHE A 272 -2.62 -21.28 -1.82
N PHE A 273 -2.85 -21.31 -3.13
CA PHE A 273 -2.32 -20.29 -4.06
C PHE A 273 -2.97 -18.93 -3.88
N VAL A 274 -4.27 -18.90 -3.59
CA VAL A 274 -4.97 -17.66 -3.25
C VAL A 274 -4.39 -17.07 -1.97
N LYS A 275 -4.14 -17.91 -0.95
CA LYS A 275 -3.49 -17.48 0.31
C LYS A 275 -2.08 -16.95 0.06
N ALA A 276 -1.31 -17.62 -0.79
CA ALA A 276 0.05 -17.21 -1.10
C ALA A 276 0.10 -15.89 -1.86
N LYS A 277 -0.73 -15.77 -2.89
CA LYS A 277 -0.89 -14.53 -3.66
C LYS A 277 -1.30 -13.36 -2.76
N LYS A 278 -2.34 -13.54 -1.92
CA LYS A 278 -2.78 -12.51 -0.97
C LYS A 278 -1.68 -12.13 0.03
N THR A 279 -0.88 -13.09 0.48
CA THR A 279 0.26 -12.82 1.38
C THR A 279 1.29 -11.90 0.73
N VAL A 280 1.65 -12.16 -0.52
CA VAL A 280 2.61 -11.32 -1.26
C VAL A 280 2.00 -9.94 -1.55
N GLN A 281 0.77 -9.87 -2.04
CA GLN A 281 0.09 -8.59 -2.30
C GLN A 281 -0.10 -7.76 -1.04
N LYS A 282 -0.39 -8.40 0.10
CA LYS A 282 -0.44 -7.71 1.39
C LYS A 282 0.91 -7.12 1.78
N ALA A 283 2.00 -7.86 1.57
CA ALA A 283 3.33 -7.36 1.89
C ALA A 283 3.70 -6.15 1.02
N ASP A 284 3.42 -6.23 -0.27
CA ASP A 284 3.56 -5.11 -1.22
C ASP A 284 2.75 -3.89 -0.76
N CYS A 285 1.47 -4.08 -0.43
CA CYS A 285 0.63 -3.02 0.11
C CYS A 285 1.14 -2.46 1.46
N ASP A 286 1.53 -3.30 2.42
CA ASP A 286 2.08 -2.88 3.73
C ASP A 286 3.35 -2.02 3.53
N PHE A 287 4.15 -2.36 2.52
CA PHE A 287 5.33 -1.62 2.12
C PHE A 287 4.95 -0.25 1.51
N THR A 288 4.07 -0.22 0.51
CA THR A 288 3.56 1.04 -0.08
C THR A 288 2.89 1.92 0.96
N ALA A 289 2.12 1.34 1.90
CA ALA A 289 1.51 2.04 3.03
C ALA A 289 2.55 2.74 3.91
N SER A 290 3.66 2.06 4.19
CA SER A 290 4.74 2.63 5.00
C SER A 290 5.41 3.80 4.27
N LEU A 291 5.72 3.60 2.99
CA LEU A 291 6.24 4.65 2.13
C LEU A 291 5.33 5.88 2.11
N PHE A 292 4.02 5.66 1.93
CA PHE A 292 3.03 6.71 1.87
C PHE A 292 2.98 7.52 3.17
N ALA A 293 2.99 6.83 4.32
CA ALA A 293 3.02 7.49 5.62
C ALA A 293 4.31 8.28 5.86
N ASP A 294 5.45 7.72 5.46
CA ASP A 294 6.76 8.36 5.66
C ASP A 294 6.90 9.61 4.76
N ALA A 295 6.38 9.56 3.53
CA ALA A 295 6.31 10.72 2.64
C ALA A 295 5.46 11.86 3.25
N VAL A 296 4.30 11.54 3.82
CA VAL A 296 3.44 12.52 4.50
C VAL A 296 4.13 13.09 5.76
N SER A 297 4.81 12.24 6.54
CA SER A 297 5.56 12.69 7.71
C SER A 297 6.71 13.64 7.35
N LEU A 298 7.34 13.47 6.18
CA LEU A 298 8.44 14.32 5.75
C LEU A 298 7.96 15.63 5.10
N PHE A 299 6.95 15.57 4.23
CA PHE A 299 6.52 16.72 3.42
C PHE A 299 5.27 17.44 3.95
N GLY A 300 4.56 16.85 4.92
CA GLY A 300 3.28 17.36 5.41
C GLY A 300 3.37 18.52 6.42
N GLU A 301 4.56 19.03 6.73
CA GLU A 301 4.71 20.03 7.81
C GLU A 301 3.97 21.31 7.54
N ASN A 302 4.14 21.86 6.33
CA ASN A 302 3.49 23.10 5.93
C ASN A 302 1.98 22.91 5.87
N ALA A 303 1.50 21.76 5.38
CA ALA A 303 0.08 21.44 5.37
C ALA A 303 -0.53 21.34 6.78
N TYR A 304 0.25 20.93 7.79
CA TYR A 304 -0.19 20.92 9.19
C TYR A 304 -0.35 22.33 9.76
N GLN A 305 0.56 23.25 9.41
CA GLN A 305 0.46 24.64 9.86
C GLN A 305 -0.70 25.38 9.15
N ASP A 306 -0.94 25.07 7.88
CA ASP A 306 -1.91 25.76 7.03
C ASP A 306 -3.35 25.21 7.13
N THR A 307 -3.90 25.11 8.34
CA THR A 307 -5.26 24.56 8.53
C THR A 307 -6.35 25.49 7.97
N PRO A 308 -7.12 25.09 6.94
CA PRO A 308 -8.05 26.00 6.24
C PRO A 308 -9.29 26.40 7.05
N VAL A 309 -9.44 25.90 8.29
CA VAL A 309 -10.64 26.07 9.12
C VAL A 309 -10.28 26.41 10.55
N ASN A 310 -11.23 26.99 11.30
CA ASN A 310 -11.07 27.17 12.75
C ASN A 310 -11.09 25.79 13.45
N THR A 311 -10.03 25.49 14.22
CA THR A 311 -9.83 24.17 14.83
C THR A 311 -10.60 23.96 16.14
N SER A 312 -11.23 25.01 16.67
CA SER A 312 -12.00 24.94 17.91
C SER A 312 -13.12 23.89 17.83
N THR A 313 -13.29 23.14 18.92
CA THR A 313 -14.37 22.17 19.09
C THR A 313 -15.75 22.82 19.24
N SER A 314 -15.82 24.15 19.36
CA SER A 314 -17.06 24.93 19.30
C SER A 314 -17.49 25.33 17.88
N CYS A 315 -16.65 25.10 16.87
CA CYS A 315 -16.91 25.46 15.48
C CYS A 315 -17.44 24.28 14.69
N ALA A 316 -18.33 24.53 13.72
CA ALA A 316 -18.89 23.51 12.83
C ALA A 316 -17.80 22.69 12.09
N ALA A 317 -16.68 23.33 11.73
CA ALA A 317 -15.56 22.69 11.05
C ALA A 317 -15.09 21.40 11.75
N CYS A 318 -14.77 21.50 13.04
CA CYS A 318 -14.08 20.46 13.80
C CYS A 318 -14.86 19.96 15.04
N GLY A 319 -15.92 20.67 15.42
CA GLY A 319 -16.74 20.41 16.61
C GLY A 319 -17.94 19.50 16.38
N VAL A 320 -18.34 19.25 15.13
CA VAL A 320 -19.43 18.30 14.82
C VAL A 320 -19.06 16.92 15.37
N PRO A 321 -19.94 16.27 16.17
CA PRO A 321 -19.58 15.04 16.90
C PRO A 321 -18.97 13.95 16.04
N ILE A 322 -19.50 13.70 14.83
CA ILE A 322 -18.95 12.67 13.95
C ILE A 322 -17.51 12.99 13.51
N VAL A 323 -17.16 14.27 13.28
CA VAL A 323 -15.80 14.72 12.95
C VAL A 323 -14.88 14.56 14.16
N ARG A 324 -15.28 15.15 15.29
CA ARG A 324 -14.49 15.20 16.52
C ARG A 324 -14.23 13.82 17.10
N ASP A 325 -15.24 12.94 17.08
CA ASP A 325 -15.19 11.69 17.84
C ASP A 325 -14.85 10.48 16.96
N THR A 326 -15.06 10.55 15.64
CA THR A 326 -15.02 9.36 14.75
C THR A 326 -14.16 9.54 13.51
N LEU A 327 -14.42 10.53 12.64
CA LEU A 327 -13.84 10.55 11.29
C LEU A 327 -12.33 10.83 11.27
N TYR A 328 -11.76 11.43 12.31
CA TYR A 328 -10.31 11.65 12.38
C TYR A 328 -9.51 10.35 12.64
N LYS A 329 -10.16 9.31 13.20
CA LYS A 329 -9.53 8.02 13.54
C LYS A 329 -10.00 6.87 12.66
N THR A 330 -11.22 6.96 12.13
CA THR A 330 -11.85 5.90 11.34
C THR A 330 -11.84 6.27 9.85
N PRO A 331 -11.21 5.45 8.98
CA PRO A 331 -11.21 5.70 7.54
C PRO A 331 -12.61 5.80 6.95
N PHE A 332 -12.80 6.73 6.01
CA PHE A 332 -14.10 6.99 5.39
C PHE A 332 -13.96 7.63 4.02
N TYR A 333 -14.95 7.41 3.16
CA TYR A 333 -15.03 8.06 1.86
C TYR A 333 -15.88 9.34 1.92
N VAL A 334 -15.57 10.31 1.07
CA VAL A 334 -16.39 11.50 0.85
C VAL A 334 -17.05 11.43 -0.52
N LEU A 335 -18.37 11.64 -0.54
CA LEU A 335 -19.13 11.89 -1.75
C LEU A 335 -19.26 13.40 -1.93
N LYS A 336 -18.55 13.93 -2.93
CA LYS A 336 -18.64 15.33 -3.35
C LYS A 336 -19.85 15.53 -4.26
#